data_AF-A0A5J9U102-F1
#
_entry.id   AF-A0A5J9U102-F1
#
_cell.length_a   1.000
_cell.length_b   1.000
_cell.length_c   1.000
_cell.angle_alpha   90.00
_cell.angle_beta   90.00
_cell.angle_gamma   90.00
#
_symmetry.space_group_name_H-M   'P 1'
#
loop_
_entity.id
_entity.type
_entity.pdbx_description
1 polymer ?
#
loop_
_entity_poly.entity_id
_entity_poly.type
_entity_poly.pdbx_seq_one_letter_code
_entity_poly.pdbx_strand_id
1 'polypeptide(L)'
;MPISHRATRSRSSSSSVPVEDIVSSRNETDDDAPGLAIDPDEVYLRGCSDLPSEIPNEHERPFLTKSGKTQWIQNPPPGEGRTPSSVLTCIIKKCHPGLVEYRGKTVPATTWKHYQAAKDTSGKSAADVVQERFWLGFRYDPSEESEIREHIGRCCDQLLGSIIYYARVYATIDHFRTVKARWICDKIAGRFYLTKQEYKDQHPIWCKEECWSVLAAEWSHPDFKNRSERNRANRYSQKFKPHKGGSNSIAAIRQKMSKKEGREVSEVEAWIYTHRGPNSEEPNSLNTEEATACLVGTFGSANGVESPEETLSRIAYGGFGSRGNATTSDAGNGGGPLDPTASGGGTYSPPQVDDFPLY
;
A
#
# COMPACT_ATOMS: atom_id res chain seq x y z
N MET A 1 50.32 2.05 3.81
CA MET A 1 48.88 1.78 3.98
C MET A 1 48.13 2.60 2.95
N PRO A 2 47.64 2.00 1.85
CA PRO A 2 47.02 2.74 0.77
C PRO A 2 45.50 2.85 0.96
N ILE A 3 45.02 4.08 0.78
CA ILE A 3 43.62 4.49 0.74
C ILE A 3 43.02 4.00 -0.58
N SER A 4 41.97 3.18 -0.52
CA SER A 4 41.27 2.70 -1.71
C SER A 4 40.04 3.57 -1.99
N HIS A 5 40.10 4.32 -3.08
CA HIS A 5 39.01 5.13 -3.61
C HIS A 5 37.92 4.25 -4.23
N ARG A 6 36.69 4.39 -3.77
CA ARG A 6 35.50 3.76 -4.35
C ARG A 6 35.11 4.52 -5.62
N ALA A 7 35.44 3.97 -6.79
CA ALA A 7 35.09 4.53 -8.08
C ALA A 7 33.59 4.37 -8.39
N THR A 8 32.92 5.49 -8.67
CA THR A 8 31.60 5.54 -9.29
C THR A 8 31.74 5.21 -10.78
N ARG A 9 31.04 4.17 -11.26
CA ARG A 9 30.91 3.90 -12.70
C ARG A 9 29.54 4.33 -13.21
N SER A 10 29.56 5.38 -14.02
CA SER A 10 28.50 5.77 -14.94
C SER A 10 28.22 4.64 -15.93
N ARG A 11 26.95 4.33 -16.19
CA ARG A 11 26.54 3.43 -17.28
C ARG A 11 25.89 4.23 -18.39
N SER A 12 26.58 4.26 -19.52
CA SER A 12 26.20 4.85 -20.79
C SER A 12 25.19 3.96 -21.52
N SER A 13 24.27 4.59 -22.23
CA SER A 13 23.23 4.02 -23.09
C SER A 13 23.82 3.43 -24.39
N SER A 14 23.31 2.28 -24.85
CA SER A 14 22.96 2.03 -26.28
C SER A 14 22.47 0.59 -26.57
N SER A 15 21.47 0.53 -27.45
CA SER A 15 21.10 -0.54 -28.41
C SER A 15 20.26 -1.76 -27.98
N SER A 16 18.94 -1.59 -28.08
CA SER A 16 17.95 -2.37 -28.86
C SER A 16 18.18 -3.85 -29.21
N VAL A 17 17.37 -4.73 -28.60
CA VAL A 17 16.74 -5.96 -29.16
C VAL A 17 15.42 -6.19 -28.37
N PRO A 18 14.28 -6.57 -29.00
CA PRO A 18 13.01 -6.70 -28.27
C PRO A 18 13.01 -7.97 -27.42
N VAL A 19 12.81 -7.82 -26.11
CA VAL A 19 12.64 -8.94 -25.19
C VAL A 19 11.15 -9.07 -24.93
N GLU A 20 10.59 -10.20 -25.35
CA GLU A 20 9.23 -10.62 -25.06
C GLU A 20 9.02 -10.63 -23.53
N ASP A 21 7.94 -9.99 -23.08
CA ASP A 21 7.52 -9.92 -21.68
C ASP A 21 7.12 -11.31 -21.17
N ILE A 22 8.13 -12.08 -20.73
CA ILE A 22 7.91 -13.25 -19.87
C ILE A 22 7.50 -12.73 -18.50
N VAL A 23 6.18 -12.65 -18.30
CA VAL A 23 5.55 -12.51 -16.99
C VAL A 23 6.06 -13.63 -16.11
N SER A 24 6.97 -13.32 -15.18
CA SER A 24 7.54 -14.28 -14.23
C SER A 24 6.44 -14.73 -13.26
N SER A 25 5.76 -15.81 -13.63
CA SER A 25 4.92 -16.60 -12.75
C SER A 25 5.81 -17.39 -11.78
N ARG A 26 6.05 -16.85 -10.59
CA ARG A 26 6.44 -17.68 -9.44
C ARG A 26 5.32 -17.64 -8.41
N ASN A 27 4.30 -18.45 -8.67
CA ASN A 27 3.45 -18.97 -7.62
C ASN A 27 4.11 -20.23 -7.05
N GLU A 28 4.09 -20.30 -5.72
CA GLU A 28 3.91 -21.53 -4.93
C GLU A 28 4.99 -22.61 -5.00
N THR A 29 6.00 -22.48 -4.13
CA THR A 29 6.36 -23.59 -3.23
C THR A 29 6.70 -23.04 -1.83
N ASP A 30 6.06 -23.62 -0.80
CA ASP A 30 6.48 -23.53 0.61
C ASP A 30 7.74 -24.40 0.80
N ASP A 31 8.84 -24.00 0.18
CA ASP A 31 10.11 -24.72 0.35
C ASP A 31 10.92 -24.10 1.51
N ASP A 32 10.82 -24.74 2.67
CA ASP A 32 11.91 -24.82 3.65
C ASP A 32 13.07 -25.65 3.03
N ALA A 33 13.58 -25.24 1.87
CA ALA A 33 14.72 -25.87 1.23
C ALA A 33 16.01 -25.42 1.95
N PRO A 34 16.80 -26.34 2.53
CA PRO A 34 18.13 -26.00 2.99
C PRO A 34 19.01 -25.74 1.77
N GLY A 35 19.47 -24.49 1.61
CA GLY A 35 20.67 -24.19 0.83
C GLY A 35 20.50 -23.91 -0.67
N LEU A 36 19.33 -23.49 -1.15
CA LEU A 36 19.30 -22.80 -2.45
C LEU A 36 19.74 -21.35 -2.23
N ALA A 37 20.94 -21.03 -2.70
CA ALA A 37 21.50 -19.69 -2.68
C ALA A 37 20.57 -18.75 -3.47
N ILE A 38 19.71 -18.02 -2.75
CA ILE A 38 19.06 -16.82 -3.27
C ILE A 38 20.21 -15.82 -3.52
N ASP A 39 20.30 -15.30 -4.74
CA ASP A 39 21.33 -14.35 -5.14
C ASP A 39 21.34 -13.16 -4.15
N PRO A 40 22.51 -12.80 -3.56
CA PRO A 40 22.61 -11.68 -2.64
C PRO A 40 22.12 -10.34 -3.23
N ASP A 41 22.05 -10.20 -4.55
CA ASP A 41 21.50 -9.02 -5.23
C ASP A 41 19.96 -9.04 -5.39
N GLU A 42 19.28 -10.15 -5.06
CA GLU A 42 17.82 -10.33 -5.22
C GLU A 42 17.02 -10.05 -3.92
N VAL A 43 17.65 -9.40 -2.94
CA VAL A 43 16.96 -8.93 -1.74
C VAL A 43 16.29 -7.59 -2.05
N TYR A 44 15.08 -7.67 -2.62
CA TYR A 44 14.16 -6.55 -2.59
C TYR A 44 13.78 -6.24 -1.13
N LEU A 45 14.53 -5.34 -0.48
CA LEU A 45 13.97 -4.53 0.60
C LEU A 45 12.74 -3.81 0.00
N ARG A 46 11.55 -4.36 0.24
CA ARG A 46 10.31 -3.77 -0.27
C ARG A 46 10.18 -2.35 0.29
N GLY A 47 10.15 -1.37 -0.61
CA GLY A 47 10.05 0.04 -0.27
C GLY A 47 11.35 0.76 -0.59
N CYS A 48 11.27 1.67 -1.57
CA CYS A 48 12.41 2.46 -1.99
C CYS A 48 12.92 3.34 -0.84
N SER A 49 14.22 3.27 -0.56
CA SER A 49 14.86 4.05 0.51
C SER A 49 15.01 5.53 0.13
N ASP A 50 15.17 5.80 -1.17
CA ASP A 50 15.45 7.15 -1.65
C ASP A 50 14.16 7.84 -2.07
N LEU A 51 14.12 9.18 -2.06
CA LEU A 51 13.03 9.96 -2.64
C LEU A 51 13.32 10.17 -4.14
N PRO A 52 12.33 10.19 -5.06
CA PRO A 52 12.64 10.61 -6.42
C PRO A 52 13.15 12.06 -6.42
N SER A 53 13.94 12.43 -7.43
CA SER A 53 14.37 13.81 -7.62
C SER A 53 13.17 14.75 -7.69
N GLU A 54 13.29 15.91 -7.05
CA GLU A 54 12.30 16.96 -7.13
C GLU A 54 12.16 17.44 -8.59
N ILE A 55 10.94 17.81 -8.99
CA ILE A 55 10.67 18.40 -10.30
C ILE A 55 10.58 19.91 -10.07
N PRO A 56 11.61 20.70 -10.44
CA PRO A 56 11.67 22.12 -10.08
C PRO A 56 10.52 22.92 -10.69
N ASN A 57 10.21 22.64 -11.96
CA ASN A 57 9.16 23.31 -12.69
C ASN A 57 7.80 22.72 -12.31
N GLU A 58 6.95 23.50 -11.65
CA GLU A 58 5.64 23.04 -11.20
C GLU A 58 4.77 22.51 -12.34
N HIS A 59 4.79 23.16 -13.51
CA HIS A 59 4.00 22.76 -14.67
C HIS A 59 4.39 21.38 -15.26
N GLU A 60 5.63 20.92 -15.02
CA GLU A 60 6.12 19.61 -15.45
C GLU A 60 5.73 18.49 -14.48
N ARG A 61 5.26 18.84 -13.28
CA ARG A 61 4.82 17.85 -12.29
C ARG A 61 3.58 17.11 -12.80
N PRO A 62 3.49 15.78 -12.60
CA PRO A 62 2.27 15.04 -12.85
C PRO A 62 1.11 15.62 -12.04
N PHE A 63 -0.03 15.79 -12.69
CA PHE A 63 -1.26 16.26 -12.06
C PHE A 63 -1.96 15.11 -11.34
N LEU A 64 -2.32 15.32 -10.09
CA LEU A 64 -3.03 14.33 -9.28
C LEU A 64 -4.47 14.75 -9.05
N THR A 65 -5.36 13.77 -9.20
CA THR A 65 -6.77 13.87 -8.82
C THR A 65 -7.08 12.78 -7.80
N LYS A 66 -7.79 13.15 -6.73
CA LYS A 66 -8.27 12.18 -5.71
C LYS A 66 -9.19 11.15 -6.36
N SER A 67 -9.09 9.89 -5.92
CA SER A 67 -9.97 8.80 -6.34
C SER A 67 -10.25 7.88 -5.16
N GLY A 68 -11.53 7.58 -4.92
CA GLY A 68 -11.94 6.82 -3.74
C GLY A 68 -11.40 7.42 -2.42
N LYS A 69 -11.22 6.58 -1.39
CA LYS A 69 -10.85 7.03 -0.04
C LYS A 69 -9.39 7.43 0.11
N THR A 70 -8.49 6.74 -0.60
CA THR A 70 -7.03 6.87 -0.44
C THR A 70 -6.24 6.66 -1.75
N GLN A 71 -6.91 6.67 -2.90
CA GLN A 71 -6.27 6.45 -4.20
C GLN A 71 -6.08 7.76 -4.95
N TRP A 72 -5.22 7.71 -5.97
CA TRP A 72 -4.89 8.83 -6.84
C TRP A 72 -5.03 8.41 -8.30
N ILE A 73 -5.58 9.30 -9.11
CA ILE A 73 -5.49 9.29 -10.57
C ILE A 73 -4.36 10.24 -10.92
N GLN A 74 -3.34 9.75 -11.63
CA GLN A 74 -2.19 10.55 -12.04
C GLN A 74 -2.23 10.82 -13.55
N ASN A 75 -1.97 12.06 -13.94
CA ASN A 75 -1.89 12.52 -15.32
C ASN A 75 -0.54 13.21 -15.59
N PRO A 76 0.33 12.67 -16.48
CA PRO A 76 0.13 11.44 -17.25
C PRO A 76 0.06 10.19 -16.37
N PRO A 77 -0.58 9.09 -16.84
CA PRO A 77 -0.63 7.83 -16.12
C PRO A 77 0.75 7.38 -15.66
N PRO A 78 0.86 6.73 -14.50
CA PRO A 78 2.15 6.31 -13.98
C PRO A 78 2.78 5.32 -14.98
N GLY A 79 3.91 5.71 -15.56
CA GLY A 79 4.76 4.82 -16.37
C GLY A 79 5.56 3.87 -15.47
N GLU A 80 6.86 3.73 -15.72
CA GLU A 80 7.81 3.09 -14.79
C GLU A 80 8.15 3.97 -13.57
N GLY A 81 7.67 5.24 -13.59
CA GLY A 81 7.83 6.17 -12.49
C GLY A 81 7.13 5.73 -11.19
N ARG A 82 7.56 6.30 -10.06
CA ARG A 82 7.03 5.92 -8.74
C ARG A 82 5.60 6.38 -8.55
N THR A 83 4.81 5.55 -7.89
CA THR A 83 3.43 5.88 -7.52
C THR A 83 3.39 6.92 -6.40
N PRO A 84 2.32 7.73 -6.30
CA PRO A 84 2.14 8.70 -5.22
C PRO A 84 2.31 8.10 -3.82
N SER A 85 1.76 6.90 -3.58
CA SER A 85 1.91 6.18 -2.31
C SER A 85 3.35 5.79 -1.99
N SER A 86 4.15 5.44 -3.00
CA SER A 86 5.58 5.16 -2.81
C SER A 86 6.33 6.41 -2.41
N VAL A 87 6.03 7.55 -3.04
CA VAL A 87 6.65 8.85 -2.69
C VAL A 87 6.28 9.25 -1.26
N LEU A 88 4.99 9.19 -0.91
CA LEU A 88 4.53 9.46 0.46
C LEU A 88 5.25 8.57 1.48
N THR A 89 5.42 7.28 1.21
CA THR A 89 6.14 6.36 2.10
C THR A 89 7.56 6.82 2.41
N CYS A 90 8.30 7.27 1.39
CA CYS A 90 9.66 7.79 1.56
C CYS A 90 9.67 9.09 2.39
N ILE A 91 8.74 10.01 2.11
CA ILE A 91 8.65 11.30 2.82
C ILE A 91 8.27 11.07 4.29
N ILE A 92 7.28 10.23 4.56
CA ILE A 92 6.83 9.88 5.92
C ILE A 92 7.99 9.35 6.77
N LYS A 93 8.79 8.43 6.23
CA LYS A 93 9.98 7.91 6.92
C LYS A 93 11.03 9.00 7.17
N LYS A 94 11.32 9.83 6.17
CA LYS A 94 12.32 10.92 6.28
C LYS A 94 11.90 12.01 7.25
N CYS A 95 10.59 12.22 7.43
CA CYS A 95 10.01 13.22 8.31
C CYS A 95 9.49 12.62 9.63
N HIS A 96 9.88 11.40 9.99
CA HIS A 96 9.35 10.72 11.18
C HIS A 96 9.73 11.48 12.46
N PRO A 97 8.76 11.97 13.25
CA PRO A 97 9.05 12.87 14.36
C PRO A 97 9.65 12.13 15.58
N GLY A 98 9.52 10.80 15.65
CA GLY A 98 9.99 9.99 16.77
C GLY A 98 8.92 9.85 17.83
N LEU A 99 9.28 10.11 19.09
CA LEU A 99 8.33 10.25 20.18
C LEU A 99 7.68 11.63 20.14
N VAL A 100 6.37 11.70 20.38
CA VAL A 100 5.60 12.95 20.39
C VAL A 100 4.69 13.00 21.61
N GLU A 101 4.46 14.21 22.13
CA GLU A 101 3.42 14.44 23.12
C GLU A 101 2.05 14.46 22.42
N TYR A 102 1.20 13.52 22.76
CA TYR A 102 -0.15 13.42 22.22
C TYR A 102 -1.14 13.08 23.34
N ARG A 103 -2.14 13.95 23.53
CA ARG A 103 -3.17 13.80 24.58
C ARG A 103 -2.57 13.58 25.99
N GLY A 104 -1.51 14.32 26.30
CA GLY A 104 -0.84 14.28 27.62
C GLY A 104 0.04 13.05 27.84
N LYS A 105 0.34 12.27 26.81
CA LYS A 105 1.25 11.13 26.86
C LYS A 105 2.34 11.24 25.80
N THR A 106 3.56 10.84 26.15
CA THR A 106 4.64 10.61 25.19
C THR A 106 4.41 9.27 24.46
N VAL A 107 4.19 9.31 23.14
CA VAL A 107 3.88 8.12 22.33
C VAL A 107 4.71 8.07 21.04
N PRO A 108 5.00 6.87 20.48
CA PRO A 108 5.61 6.76 19.16
C PRO A 108 4.68 7.27 18.06
N ALA A 109 5.23 7.97 17.08
CA ALA A 109 4.46 8.55 15.98
C ALA A 109 4.03 7.51 14.93
N THR A 110 2.97 6.77 15.23
CA THR A 110 2.44 5.69 14.38
C THR A 110 1.15 6.05 13.62
N THR A 111 0.60 7.25 13.82
CA THR A 111 -0.65 7.73 13.18
C THR A 111 -0.47 9.12 12.58
N TRP A 112 -1.34 9.52 11.65
CA TRP A 112 -1.27 10.85 11.06
C TRP A 112 -1.49 11.96 12.10
N LYS A 113 -2.33 11.71 13.10
CA LYS A 113 -2.55 12.64 14.21
C LYS A 113 -1.29 12.86 15.05
N HIS A 114 -0.42 11.86 15.16
CA HIS A 114 0.87 12.03 15.85
C HIS A 114 1.81 12.94 15.04
N TYR A 115 1.80 12.83 13.70
CA TYR A 115 2.55 13.72 12.81
C TYR A 115 2.06 15.18 12.87
N GLN A 116 0.77 15.39 13.15
CA GLN A 116 0.18 16.72 13.35
C GLN A 116 0.48 17.31 14.73
N ALA A 117 0.78 16.48 15.73
CA ALA A 117 0.90 16.89 17.13
C ALA A 117 2.22 17.62 17.43
N ALA A 118 3.33 17.15 16.88
CA ALA A 118 4.64 17.73 17.12
C ALA A 118 4.89 18.91 16.18
N LYS A 119 4.95 20.12 16.73
CA LYS A 119 5.30 21.36 16.01
C LYS A 119 6.72 21.78 16.33
N ASP A 120 7.43 22.25 15.31
CA ASP A 120 8.76 22.85 15.46
C ASP A 120 8.68 24.30 15.98
N THR A 121 9.84 24.95 16.10
CA THR A 121 9.95 26.35 16.56
C THR A 121 9.28 27.36 15.62
N SER A 122 9.06 26.99 14.35
CA SER A 122 8.31 27.79 13.38
C SER A 122 6.80 27.54 13.43
N GLY A 123 6.35 26.61 14.29
CA GLY A 123 4.96 26.18 14.40
C GLY A 123 4.55 25.16 13.34
N LYS A 124 5.48 24.70 12.49
CA LYS A 124 5.22 23.68 11.47
C LYS A 124 5.29 22.29 12.07
N SER A 125 4.31 21.46 11.73
CA SER A 125 4.30 20.04 12.13
C SER A 125 5.01 19.15 11.12
N ALA A 126 5.35 17.92 11.53
CA ALA A 126 5.86 16.93 10.59
C ALA A 126 4.86 16.64 9.46
N ALA A 127 3.55 16.70 9.75
CA ALA A 127 2.49 16.59 8.75
C ALA A 127 2.52 17.71 7.70
N ASP A 128 2.88 18.94 8.10
CA ASP A 128 3.02 20.08 7.18
C ASP A 128 4.21 19.86 6.24
N VAL A 129 5.35 19.45 6.78
CA VAL A 129 6.56 19.15 5.98
C VAL A 129 6.31 18.01 5.00
N VAL A 130 5.56 16.97 5.41
CA VAL A 130 5.18 15.87 4.52
C VAL A 130 4.36 16.36 3.33
N GLN A 131 3.35 17.20 3.59
CA GLN A 131 2.50 17.76 2.54
C GLN A 131 3.28 18.69 1.60
N GLU A 132 4.09 19.60 2.16
CA GLU A 132 4.93 20.51 1.37
C GLU A 132 5.89 19.74 0.44
N ARG A 133 6.54 18.70 0.95
CA ARG A 133 7.47 17.87 0.16
C ARG A 133 6.77 17.02 -0.89
N PHE A 134 5.56 16.54 -0.61
CA PHE A 134 4.81 15.74 -1.56
C PHE A 134 4.53 16.53 -2.85
N TRP A 135 4.27 17.83 -2.72
CA TRP A 135 4.01 18.72 -3.85
C TRP A 135 5.26 19.15 -4.63
N LEU A 136 6.47 18.79 -4.19
CA LEU A 136 7.68 18.97 -5.00
C LEU A 136 7.77 17.94 -6.14
N GLY A 137 7.01 16.84 -6.05
CA GLY A 137 6.95 15.80 -7.08
C GLY A 137 5.64 15.78 -7.88
N PHE A 138 4.61 16.48 -7.44
CA PHE A 138 3.25 16.44 -8.01
C PHE A 138 2.60 17.82 -7.98
N ARG A 139 1.55 18.02 -8.79
CA ARG A 139 0.70 19.21 -8.72
C ARG A 139 -0.77 18.81 -8.63
N TYR A 140 -1.60 19.76 -8.23
CA TYR A 140 -3.03 19.57 -8.02
C TYR A 140 -3.82 20.83 -8.44
N ASP A 141 -5.15 20.78 -8.37
CA ASP A 141 -6.01 21.96 -8.56
C ASP A 141 -6.02 22.82 -7.29
N PRO A 142 -5.48 24.05 -7.30
CA PRO A 142 -5.45 24.90 -6.11
C PRO A 142 -6.83 25.21 -5.52
N SER A 143 -7.90 25.13 -6.32
CA SER A 143 -9.27 25.34 -5.83
C SER A 143 -9.76 24.25 -4.88
N GLU A 144 -9.11 23.09 -4.87
CA GLU A 144 -9.42 21.94 -4.00
C GLU A 144 -8.38 21.73 -2.88
N GLU A 145 -7.59 22.76 -2.52
CA GLU A 145 -6.45 22.59 -1.60
C GLU A 145 -6.87 21.94 -0.26
N SER A 146 -7.97 22.38 0.33
CA SER A 146 -8.44 21.87 1.63
C SER A 146 -8.76 20.37 1.56
N GLU A 147 -9.54 19.95 0.56
CA GLU A 147 -9.96 18.57 0.36
C GLU A 147 -8.77 17.67 0.05
N ILE A 148 -7.81 18.17 -0.72
CA ILE A 148 -6.63 17.39 -1.11
C ILE A 148 -5.68 17.22 0.09
N ARG A 149 -5.52 18.24 0.93
CA ARG A 149 -4.77 18.12 2.20
C ARG A 149 -5.38 17.06 3.11
N GLU A 150 -6.71 17.06 3.25
CA GLU A 150 -7.42 16.02 4.00
C GLU A 150 -7.19 14.63 3.39
N HIS A 151 -7.25 14.53 2.06
CA HIS A 151 -7.02 13.28 1.34
C HIS A 151 -5.60 12.74 1.52
N ILE A 152 -4.58 13.61 1.52
CA ILE A 152 -3.20 13.23 1.89
C ILE A 152 -3.18 12.67 3.30
N GLY A 153 -3.85 13.32 4.25
CA GLY A 153 -3.92 12.82 5.62
C GLY A 153 -4.46 11.41 5.71
N ARG A 154 -5.55 11.10 4.98
CA ARG A 154 -6.10 9.74 4.89
C ARG A 154 -5.12 8.75 4.26
N CYS A 155 -4.42 9.15 3.19
CA CYS A 155 -3.39 8.32 2.57
C CYS A 155 -2.23 8.02 3.53
N CYS A 156 -1.74 9.04 4.23
CA CYS A 156 -0.64 8.91 5.19
C CYS A 156 -1.01 8.02 6.37
N ASP A 157 -2.22 8.16 6.92
CA ASP A 157 -2.69 7.33 8.03
C ASP A 157 -2.74 5.83 7.64
N GLN A 158 -3.24 5.54 6.44
CA GLN A 158 -3.24 4.18 5.90
C GLN A 158 -1.82 3.63 5.67
N LEU A 159 -0.90 4.46 5.17
CA LEU A 159 0.48 4.08 4.91
C LEU A 159 1.27 3.86 6.21
N LEU A 160 1.06 4.67 7.24
CA LEU A 160 1.77 4.58 8.51
C LEU A 160 1.61 3.21 9.17
N GLY A 161 0.39 2.67 9.18
CA GLY A 161 0.15 1.30 9.68
C GLY A 161 1.03 0.26 8.96
N SER A 162 1.16 0.37 7.64
CA SER A 162 2.01 -0.52 6.83
C SER A 162 3.49 -0.27 7.09
N ILE A 163 3.94 0.99 7.17
CA ILE A 163 5.34 1.37 7.41
C ILE A 163 5.83 0.79 8.73
N ILE A 164 5.06 0.96 9.80
CA ILE A 164 5.40 0.47 11.13
C ILE A 164 5.40 -1.06 11.17
N TYR A 165 4.41 -1.71 10.53
CA TYR A 165 4.38 -3.17 10.41
C TYR A 165 5.61 -3.73 9.69
N TYR A 166 5.95 -3.17 8.52
CA TYR A 166 7.10 -3.64 7.74
C TYR A 166 8.43 -3.31 8.40
N ALA A 167 8.51 -2.26 9.23
CA ALA A 167 9.70 -2.00 10.05
C ALA A 167 10.06 -3.20 10.93
N ARG A 168 9.07 -3.77 11.62
CA ARG A 168 9.23 -4.99 12.43
C ARG A 168 9.66 -6.19 11.58
N VAL A 169 9.05 -6.35 10.41
CA VAL A 169 9.37 -7.45 9.48
C VAL A 169 10.81 -7.33 8.97
N TYR A 170 11.27 -6.14 8.60
CA TYR A 170 12.65 -5.93 8.16
C TYR A 170 13.67 -6.11 9.27
N ALA A 171 13.39 -5.65 10.49
CA ALA A 171 14.23 -5.96 11.64
C ALA A 171 14.37 -7.47 11.86
N THR A 172 13.30 -8.22 11.61
CA THR A 172 13.30 -9.70 11.69
C THR A 172 14.13 -10.33 10.56
N ILE A 173 13.95 -9.88 9.32
CA ILE A 173 14.78 -10.34 8.19
C ILE A 173 16.26 -10.06 8.47
N ASP A 174 16.58 -8.85 8.94
CA ASP A 174 17.95 -8.43 9.18
C ASP A 174 18.59 -9.21 10.33
N HIS A 175 17.85 -9.49 11.40
CA HIS A 175 18.30 -10.40 12.47
C HIS A 175 18.63 -11.79 11.93
N PHE A 176 17.74 -12.38 11.14
CA PHE A 176 17.97 -13.72 10.59
C PHE A 176 19.18 -13.75 9.66
N ARG A 177 19.35 -12.69 8.85
CA ARG A 177 20.48 -12.54 7.95
C ARG A 177 21.80 -12.37 8.71
N THR A 178 21.85 -11.47 9.67
CA THR A 178 23.11 -11.02 10.31
C THR A 178 23.51 -11.85 11.51
N VAL A 179 22.55 -12.36 12.29
CA VAL A 179 22.81 -13.11 13.53
C VAL A 179 22.66 -14.62 13.29
N LYS A 180 21.63 -15.04 12.56
CA LYS A 180 21.36 -16.47 12.31
C LYS A 180 21.97 -17.00 11.00
N ALA A 181 22.61 -16.13 10.21
CA ALA A 181 23.15 -16.46 8.89
C ALA A 181 22.14 -17.19 7.98
N ARG A 182 20.86 -16.85 8.09
CA ARG A 182 19.75 -17.47 7.35
C ARG A 182 18.98 -16.43 6.56
N TRP A 183 18.70 -16.76 5.30
CA TRP A 183 17.85 -15.98 4.43
C TRP A 183 16.38 -16.37 4.61
N ILE A 184 15.52 -15.37 4.80
CA ILE A 184 14.06 -15.54 4.89
C ILE A 184 13.35 -14.41 4.15
N CYS A 185 12.20 -14.71 3.55
CA CYS A 185 11.36 -13.70 2.92
C CYS A 185 10.45 -13.00 3.94
N ASP A 186 9.80 -11.91 3.54
CA ASP A 186 8.89 -11.12 4.37
C ASP A 186 7.70 -11.93 4.91
N LYS A 187 7.14 -12.84 4.10
CA LYS A 187 6.04 -13.75 4.51
C LYS A 187 6.46 -14.64 5.67
N ILE A 188 7.68 -15.17 5.65
CA ILE A 188 8.23 -16.02 6.70
C ILE A 188 8.61 -15.17 7.91
N ALA A 189 9.33 -14.06 7.71
CA ALA A 189 9.74 -13.14 8.77
C ALA A 189 8.55 -12.59 9.57
N GLY A 190 7.41 -12.34 8.90
CA GLY A 190 6.18 -11.91 9.54
C GLY A 190 5.66 -12.85 10.64
N ARG A 191 6.08 -14.13 10.63
CA ARG A 191 5.69 -15.17 11.60
C ARG A 191 6.55 -15.19 12.87
N PHE A 192 7.75 -14.62 12.84
CA PHE A 192 8.65 -14.57 13.99
C PHE A 192 8.43 -13.30 14.82
N TYR A 193 8.70 -13.42 16.11
CA TYR A 193 8.71 -12.32 17.08
C TYR A 193 10.06 -12.35 17.77
N LEU A 194 10.84 -11.28 17.61
CA LEU A 194 12.12 -11.15 18.28
C LEU A 194 11.93 -10.68 19.73
N THR A 195 12.94 -10.89 20.55
CA THR A 195 13.04 -10.25 21.85
C THR A 195 13.21 -8.73 21.70
N LYS A 196 12.94 -7.98 22.78
CA LYS A 196 13.15 -6.53 22.80
C LYS A 196 14.57 -6.15 22.38
N GLN A 197 15.59 -6.85 22.90
CA GLN A 197 16.99 -6.54 22.61
C GLN A 197 17.34 -6.83 21.16
N GLU A 198 16.93 -7.99 20.62
CA GLU A 198 17.15 -8.32 19.21
C GLU A 198 16.48 -7.30 18.28
N TYR A 199 15.28 -6.78 18.61
CA TYR A 199 14.70 -5.68 17.85
C TYR A 199 15.54 -4.41 17.95
N LYS A 200 16.00 -4.03 19.15
CA LYS A 200 16.85 -2.84 19.34
C LYS A 200 18.15 -2.91 18.52
N ASP A 201 18.76 -4.08 18.43
CA ASP A 201 20.00 -4.29 17.68
C ASP A 201 19.78 -4.16 16.16
N GLN A 202 18.54 -4.28 15.68
CA GLN A 202 18.14 -4.21 14.27
C GLN A 202 17.37 -2.91 13.97
N HIS A 203 17.87 -1.81 14.53
CA HIS A 203 17.27 -0.48 14.45
C HIS A 203 17.31 0.10 13.03
N PRO A 204 16.16 0.55 12.47
CA PRO A 204 16.13 1.18 11.16
C PRO A 204 16.58 2.65 11.22
N ILE A 205 17.43 3.06 10.27
CA ILE A 205 18.02 4.42 10.19
C ILE A 205 16.99 5.56 10.23
N TRP A 206 15.79 5.36 9.67
CA TRP A 206 14.77 6.41 9.59
C TRP A 206 13.99 6.61 10.89
N CYS A 207 14.00 5.64 11.81
CA CYS A 207 13.35 5.77 13.11
C CYS A 207 14.37 6.30 14.11
N LYS A 208 13.92 7.03 15.14
CA LYS A 208 14.83 7.44 16.23
C LYS A 208 14.91 6.32 17.26
N GLU A 209 16.08 6.16 17.89
CA GLU A 209 16.39 5.03 18.77
C GLU A 209 15.42 4.91 19.95
N GLU A 210 15.05 6.04 20.55
CA GLU A 210 14.10 6.12 21.66
C GLU A 210 12.70 5.68 21.24
N CYS A 211 12.26 6.07 20.04
CA CYS A 211 10.97 5.66 19.48
C CYS A 211 10.96 4.17 19.13
N TRP A 212 12.04 3.70 18.52
CA TRP A 212 12.22 2.29 18.17
C TRP A 212 12.24 1.41 19.42
N SER A 213 12.86 1.88 20.50
CA SER A 213 12.91 1.15 21.77
C SER A 213 11.52 0.93 22.38
N VAL A 214 10.60 1.90 22.22
CA VAL A 214 9.20 1.76 22.65
C VAL A 214 8.46 0.76 21.75
N LEU A 215 8.63 0.85 20.43
CA LEU A 215 8.05 -0.10 19.48
C LEU A 215 8.55 -1.55 19.70
N ALA A 216 9.85 -1.71 19.95
CA ALA A 216 10.47 -3.00 20.25
C ALA A 216 9.91 -3.62 21.54
N ALA A 217 9.62 -2.79 22.56
CA ALA A 217 8.97 -3.25 23.79
C ALA A 217 7.54 -3.74 23.52
N GLU A 218 6.75 -2.99 22.75
CA GLU A 218 5.40 -3.39 22.35
C GLU A 218 5.40 -4.71 21.57
N TRP A 219 6.23 -4.82 20.53
CA TRP A 219 6.23 -6.02 19.68
C TRP A 219 6.73 -7.29 20.34
N SER A 220 7.55 -7.16 21.38
CA SER A 220 8.01 -8.29 22.19
C SER A 220 7.05 -8.65 23.32
N HIS A 221 6.01 -7.84 23.57
CA HIS A 221 5.01 -8.13 24.58
C HIS A 221 4.08 -9.29 24.15
N PRO A 222 3.72 -10.22 25.05
CA PRO A 222 2.83 -11.34 24.73
C PRO A 222 1.48 -10.91 24.14
N ASP A 223 0.91 -9.79 24.60
CA ASP A 223 -0.37 -9.29 24.10
C ASP A 223 -0.32 -8.91 22.62
N PHE A 224 0.78 -8.28 22.19
CA PHE A 224 0.99 -7.99 20.79
C PHE A 224 1.07 -9.26 19.96
N LYS A 225 1.82 -10.26 20.43
CA LYS A 225 1.93 -11.57 19.78
C LYS A 225 0.56 -12.23 19.61
N ASN A 226 -0.21 -12.32 20.69
CA ASN A 226 -1.55 -12.92 20.69
C ASN A 226 -2.50 -12.21 19.72
N ARG A 227 -2.51 -10.87 19.72
CA ARG A 227 -3.30 -10.05 18.80
C ARG A 227 -2.87 -10.24 17.34
N SER A 228 -1.56 -10.29 17.09
CA SER A 228 -0.98 -10.49 15.77
C SER A 228 -1.30 -11.87 15.18
N GLU A 229 -1.24 -12.93 16.01
CA GLU A 229 -1.61 -14.29 15.63
C GLU A 229 -3.11 -14.42 15.36
N ARG A 230 -3.97 -13.83 16.20
CA ARG A 230 -5.42 -13.76 15.96
C ARG A 230 -5.74 -13.05 14.64
N ASN A 231 -5.13 -11.90 14.39
CA ASN A 231 -5.31 -11.17 13.13
C ASN A 231 -4.82 -11.97 11.92
N ARG A 232 -3.78 -12.78 12.09
CA ARG A 232 -3.30 -13.70 11.06
C ARG A 232 -4.30 -14.82 10.79
N ALA A 233 -4.83 -15.46 11.83
CA ALA A 233 -5.88 -16.48 11.69
C ALA A 233 -7.12 -15.94 10.98
N ASN A 234 -7.53 -14.70 11.29
CA ASN A 234 -8.64 -14.04 10.60
C ASN A 234 -8.38 -13.85 9.09
N ARG A 235 -7.13 -13.56 8.68
CA ARG A 235 -6.77 -13.45 7.26
C ARG A 235 -6.74 -14.79 6.52
N TYR A 236 -6.51 -15.89 7.23
CA TYR A 236 -6.59 -17.24 6.66
C TYR A 236 -8.00 -17.83 6.69
N SER A 237 -8.97 -17.13 7.29
CA SER A 237 -10.37 -17.54 7.22
C SER A 237 -10.93 -17.32 5.82
N GLN A 238 -11.91 -18.13 5.43
CA GLN A 238 -12.60 -18.04 4.14
C GLN A 238 -13.18 -16.64 3.87
N LYS A 239 -13.52 -15.89 4.94
CA LYS A 239 -14.05 -14.53 4.83
C LYS A 239 -13.10 -13.50 4.20
N PHE A 240 -11.80 -13.82 4.06
CA PHE A 240 -10.83 -12.91 3.47
C PHE A 240 -10.83 -12.98 1.94
N LYS A 241 -10.90 -11.81 1.28
CA LYS A 241 -10.92 -11.67 -0.17
C LYS A 241 -9.52 -11.30 -0.66
N PRO A 242 -8.73 -12.24 -1.22
CA PRO A 242 -7.36 -11.95 -1.59
C PRO A 242 -7.33 -11.03 -2.82
N HIS A 243 -6.56 -9.95 -2.75
CA HIS A 243 -6.29 -9.07 -3.89
C HIS A 243 -4.90 -9.37 -4.47
N LYS A 244 -4.79 -9.49 -5.79
CA LYS A 244 -3.55 -9.83 -6.53
C LYS A 244 -2.90 -8.65 -7.28
N GLY A 245 -3.46 -7.44 -7.21
CA GLY A 245 -2.92 -6.25 -7.90
C GLY A 245 -1.61 -5.66 -7.32
N GLY A 246 -1.07 -6.27 -6.26
CA GLY A 246 0.17 -5.83 -5.61
C GLY A 246 0.04 -4.45 -4.97
N SER A 247 1.03 -3.59 -5.18
CA SER A 247 1.07 -2.20 -4.67
C SER A 247 0.28 -1.20 -5.53
N ASN A 248 -0.23 -1.64 -6.69
CA ASN A 248 -1.07 -0.78 -7.50
C ASN A 248 -2.48 -0.75 -6.90
N SER A 249 -3.03 0.44 -6.76
CA SER A 249 -4.45 0.60 -6.44
C SER A 249 -5.31 0.14 -7.63
N ILE A 250 -6.59 -0.15 -7.40
CA ILE A 250 -7.54 -0.46 -8.48
C ILE A 250 -7.59 0.69 -9.50
N ALA A 251 -7.54 1.95 -9.06
CA ALA A 251 -7.45 3.10 -9.97
C ALA A 251 -6.18 3.08 -10.83
N ALA A 252 -5.01 2.78 -10.24
CA ALA A 252 -3.77 2.69 -10.99
C ALA A 252 -3.77 1.52 -11.99
N ILE A 253 -4.36 0.38 -11.60
CA ILE A 253 -4.54 -0.78 -12.48
C ILE A 253 -5.49 -0.43 -13.63
N ARG A 254 -6.60 0.23 -13.35
CA ARG A 254 -7.54 0.74 -14.35
C ARG A 254 -6.82 1.64 -15.35
N GLN A 255 -6.04 2.62 -14.88
CA GLN A 255 -5.26 3.50 -15.77
C GLN A 255 -4.27 2.73 -16.65
N LYS A 256 -3.55 1.77 -16.07
CA LYS A 256 -2.59 0.94 -16.81
C LYS A 256 -3.28 0.06 -17.85
N MET A 257 -4.39 -0.56 -17.50
CA MET A 257 -5.20 -1.37 -18.42
C MET A 257 -5.77 -0.51 -19.54
N SER A 258 -6.37 0.65 -19.24
CA SER A 258 -6.92 1.53 -20.28
C SER A 258 -5.85 1.95 -21.30
N LYS A 259 -4.64 2.27 -20.83
CA LYS A 259 -3.52 2.60 -21.72
C LYS A 259 -3.11 1.42 -22.60
N LYS A 260 -3.06 0.20 -22.04
CA LYS A 260 -2.67 -1.02 -22.77
C LYS A 260 -3.70 -1.42 -23.82
N GLU A 261 -4.98 -1.38 -23.46
CA GLU A 261 -6.08 -1.82 -24.31
C GLU A 261 -6.54 -0.74 -25.31
N GLY A 262 -6.05 0.50 -25.17
CA GLY A 262 -6.44 1.62 -26.03
C GLY A 262 -7.91 2.05 -25.89
N ARG A 263 -8.59 1.58 -24.83
CA ARG A 263 -9.99 1.91 -24.50
C ARG A 263 -10.13 2.24 -23.04
N GLU A 264 -11.23 2.89 -22.67
CA GLU A 264 -11.57 3.02 -21.26
C GLU A 264 -11.90 1.65 -20.66
N VAL A 265 -11.29 1.35 -19.51
CA VAL A 265 -11.55 0.15 -18.70
C VAL A 265 -12.37 0.57 -17.49
N SER A 266 -13.47 -0.13 -17.25
CA SER A 266 -14.35 0.12 -16.11
C SER A 266 -13.70 -0.26 -14.78
N GLU A 267 -14.21 0.30 -13.69
CA GLU A 267 -13.76 -0.09 -12.34
C GLU A 267 -14.02 -1.56 -12.04
N VAL A 268 -15.12 -2.12 -12.56
CA VAL A 268 -15.49 -3.53 -12.40
C VAL A 268 -14.49 -4.44 -13.09
N GLU A 269 -14.10 -4.13 -14.33
CA GLU A 269 -13.08 -4.90 -15.06
C GLU A 269 -11.73 -4.87 -14.34
N ALA A 270 -11.31 -3.71 -13.84
CA ALA A 270 -10.09 -3.58 -13.05
C ALA A 270 -10.19 -4.37 -11.73
N TRP A 271 -11.35 -4.36 -11.08
CA TRP A 271 -11.59 -5.15 -9.87
C TRP A 271 -11.50 -6.65 -10.15
N ILE A 272 -12.16 -7.15 -11.19
CA ILE A 272 -12.12 -8.57 -11.61
C ILE A 272 -10.68 -8.97 -11.90
N TYR A 273 -9.95 -8.17 -12.68
CA TYR A 273 -8.54 -8.42 -12.99
C TYR A 273 -7.69 -8.65 -11.75
N THR A 274 -7.94 -7.87 -10.68
CA THR A 274 -7.20 -8.02 -9.41
C THR A 274 -7.62 -9.21 -8.54
N HIS A 275 -8.73 -9.87 -8.84
CA HIS A 275 -9.27 -10.99 -8.06
C HIS A 275 -9.39 -12.29 -8.87
N ARG A 276 -8.76 -12.37 -10.06
CA ARG A 276 -8.79 -13.58 -10.89
C ARG A 276 -8.18 -14.80 -10.19
N GLY A 277 -8.75 -15.96 -10.47
CA GLY A 277 -8.24 -17.27 -10.10
C GLY A 277 -6.85 -17.55 -10.70
N PRO A 278 -6.18 -18.63 -10.26
CA PRO A 278 -4.89 -19.02 -10.81
C PRO A 278 -4.97 -19.56 -12.26
N ASN A 279 -6.14 -20.02 -12.70
CA ASN A 279 -6.35 -20.57 -14.03
C ASN A 279 -6.46 -19.44 -15.08
N SER A 280 -5.46 -19.33 -15.96
CA SER A 280 -5.45 -18.35 -17.05
C SER A 280 -6.49 -18.64 -18.14
N GLU A 281 -6.97 -19.87 -18.24
CA GLU A 281 -8.00 -20.29 -19.21
C GLU A 281 -9.42 -19.95 -18.76
N GLU A 282 -9.60 -19.58 -17.49
CA GLU A 282 -10.87 -19.13 -16.91
C GLU A 282 -10.75 -17.68 -16.41
N PRO A 283 -10.61 -16.68 -17.30
CA PRO A 283 -10.36 -15.29 -16.93
C PRO A 283 -11.50 -14.63 -16.12
N ASN A 284 -12.67 -15.27 -16.09
CA ASN A 284 -13.84 -14.83 -15.34
C ASN A 284 -14.02 -15.57 -14.00
N SER A 285 -13.20 -16.59 -13.73
CA SER A 285 -13.17 -17.27 -12.43
C SER A 285 -12.44 -16.40 -11.43
N LEU A 286 -13.09 -16.06 -10.33
CA LEU A 286 -12.50 -15.31 -9.23
C LEU A 286 -11.81 -16.25 -8.24
N ASN A 287 -10.88 -15.72 -7.47
CA ASN A 287 -10.03 -16.50 -6.59
C ASN A 287 -10.71 -17.08 -5.34
N THR A 288 -11.84 -16.52 -4.90
CA THR A 288 -12.64 -17.05 -3.79
C THR A 288 -14.14 -16.83 -4.01
N GLU A 289 -14.98 -17.66 -3.38
CA GLU A 289 -16.44 -17.50 -3.40
C GLU A 289 -16.86 -16.15 -2.78
N GLU A 290 -16.14 -15.68 -1.76
CA GLU A 290 -16.36 -14.38 -1.14
C GLU A 290 -16.00 -13.21 -2.06
N ALA A 291 -15.01 -13.38 -2.94
CA ALA A 291 -14.73 -12.38 -3.98
C ALA A 291 -15.90 -12.29 -4.95
N THR A 292 -16.46 -13.43 -5.36
CA THR A 292 -17.69 -13.49 -6.18
C THR A 292 -18.89 -12.86 -5.48
N ALA A 293 -19.15 -13.23 -4.22
CA ALA A 293 -20.22 -12.63 -3.42
C ALA A 293 -20.01 -11.12 -3.21
N CYS A 294 -18.76 -10.68 -3.07
CA CYS A 294 -18.42 -9.26 -3.03
C CYS A 294 -18.80 -8.60 -4.33
N LEU A 295 -18.35 -9.12 -5.48
CA LEU A 295 -18.61 -8.53 -6.78
C LEU A 295 -20.11 -8.36 -7.01
N VAL A 296 -20.90 -9.40 -6.72
CA VAL A 296 -22.36 -9.38 -6.85
C VAL A 296 -22.99 -8.37 -5.89
N GLY A 297 -22.63 -8.38 -4.61
CA GLY A 297 -23.19 -7.43 -3.64
C GLY A 297 -22.78 -5.97 -3.91
N THR A 298 -21.63 -5.77 -4.55
CA THR A 298 -20.99 -4.47 -4.75
C THR A 298 -21.38 -3.82 -6.08
N PHE A 299 -21.47 -4.62 -7.14
CA PHE A 299 -21.71 -4.15 -8.51
C PHE A 299 -22.94 -4.79 -9.16
N GLY A 300 -23.55 -5.80 -8.54
CA GLY A 300 -24.71 -6.53 -9.05
C GLY A 300 -26.07 -5.95 -8.67
N SER A 301 -26.14 -4.80 -7.99
CA SER A 301 -27.42 -4.11 -7.75
C SER A 301 -27.89 -3.35 -9.00
N ALA A 302 -28.27 -4.11 -10.02
CA ALA A 302 -29.17 -3.67 -11.08
C ALA A 302 -30.08 -4.86 -11.43
N ASN A 303 -31.25 -4.87 -10.80
CA ASN A 303 -32.37 -5.81 -10.91
C ASN A 303 -32.17 -7.12 -10.14
N GLY A 304 -33.08 -7.37 -9.18
CA GLY A 304 -33.12 -8.61 -8.42
C GLY A 304 -33.24 -9.82 -9.34
N VAL A 305 -32.56 -10.90 -8.94
CA VAL A 305 -32.50 -12.22 -9.59
C VAL A 305 -31.59 -12.29 -10.81
N GLU A 306 -30.32 -11.93 -10.67
CA GLU A 306 -29.25 -12.46 -11.53
C GLU A 306 -28.32 -13.34 -10.70
N SER A 307 -27.96 -14.50 -11.23
CA SER A 307 -26.96 -15.38 -10.64
C SER A 307 -25.54 -14.78 -10.80
N PRO A 308 -24.58 -15.17 -9.94
CA PRO A 308 -23.22 -14.67 -10.01
C PRO A 308 -22.55 -14.90 -11.38
N GLU A 309 -22.89 -15.99 -12.06
CA GLU A 309 -22.38 -16.36 -13.38
C GLU A 309 -22.96 -15.47 -14.50
N GLU A 310 -24.23 -15.07 -14.38
CA GLU A 310 -24.88 -14.13 -15.29
C GLU A 310 -24.33 -12.70 -15.11
N THR A 311 -24.07 -12.28 -13.88
CA THR A 311 -23.42 -10.99 -13.59
C THR A 311 -22.00 -10.95 -14.18
N LEU A 312 -21.20 -12.01 -13.98
CA LEU A 312 -19.85 -12.13 -14.54
C LEU A 312 -19.86 -12.15 -16.07
N SER A 313 -20.82 -12.85 -16.69
CA SER A 313 -20.98 -12.90 -18.14
C SER A 313 -21.39 -11.53 -18.70
N ARG A 314 -22.35 -10.84 -18.07
CA ARG A 314 -22.77 -9.48 -18.48
C ARG A 314 -21.63 -8.48 -18.43
N ILE A 315 -20.78 -8.57 -17.40
CA ILE A 315 -19.58 -7.73 -17.25
C ILE A 315 -18.53 -8.10 -18.31
N ALA A 316 -18.31 -9.39 -18.58
CA ALA A 316 -17.31 -9.87 -19.54
C ALA A 316 -17.65 -9.53 -21.01
N TYR A 317 -18.95 -9.44 -21.36
CA TYR A 317 -19.40 -9.18 -22.73
C TYR A 317 -19.84 -7.71 -22.99
N GLY A 318 -19.45 -6.76 -22.13
CA GLY A 318 -19.59 -5.33 -22.40
C GLY A 318 -21.03 -4.79 -22.32
N GLY A 319 -21.89 -5.41 -21.50
CA GLY A 319 -23.32 -5.08 -21.37
C GLY A 319 -23.66 -3.77 -20.65
N PHE A 320 -22.81 -2.73 -20.70
CA PHE A 320 -23.22 -1.37 -20.31
C PHE A 320 -23.47 -0.53 -21.57
N GLY A 321 -24.55 -0.88 -22.28
CA GLY A 321 -25.11 -0.04 -23.35
C GLY A 321 -25.74 1.22 -22.76
N SER A 322 -25.37 2.37 -23.32
CA SER A 322 -25.77 3.72 -22.94
C SER A 322 -27.28 3.91 -22.68
N ARG A 323 -27.61 4.55 -21.55
CA ARG A 323 -28.84 5.33 -21.28
C ARG A 323 -28.49 6.23 -20.09
N GLY A 324 -28.25 7.54 -20.24
CA GLY A 324 -29.14 8.56 -20.78
C GLY A 324 -29.60 9.42 -19.60
N ASN A 325 -29.04 10.64 -19.48
CA ASN A 325 -29.42 11.63 -18.46
C ASN A 325 -30.94 11.74 -18.35
N ALA A 326 -31.50 11.45 -17.18
CA ALA A 326 -32.86 11.83 -16.83
C ALA A 326 -32.88 12.35 -15.40
N THR A 327 -32.94 13.67 -15.30
CA THR A 327 -33.27 14.44 -14.10
C THR A 327 -34.72 14.14 -13.73
N THR A 328 -35.00 13.57 -12.55
CA THR A 328 -36.27 13.75 -11.85
C THR A 328 -36.07 13.69 -10.34
N SER A 329 -36.44 14.79 -9.69
CA SER A 329 -36.81 14.92 -8.29
C SER A 329 -37.90 13.92 -7.90
N ASP A 330 -37.79 13.23 -6.75
CA ASP A 330 -38.55 13.53 -5.53
C ASP A 330 -38.23 12.53 -4.40
N ALA A 331 -38.64 12.90 -3.19
CA ALA A 331 -38.15 12.48 -1.88
C ALA A 331 -38.38 11.01 -1.42
N GLY A 332 -37.42 10.53 -0.61
CA GLY A 332 -37.67 9.87 0.67
C GLY A 332 -37.93 8.36 0.70
N ASN A 333 -36.89 7.56 1.00
CA ASN A 333 -36.95 6.61 2.13
C ASN A 333 -35.54 6.11 2.50
N GLY A 334 -35.34 5.80 3.78
CA GLY A 334 -34.04 5.47 4.38
C GLY A 334 -33.46 4.13 3.90
N GLY A 335 -32.16 4.16 3.60
CA GLY A 335 -31.35 3.02 3.18
C GLY A 335 -30.05 3.55 2.59
N GLY A 336 -29.10 3.92 3.46
CA GLY A 336 -27.82 4.47 3.02
C GLY A 336 -27.09 3.51 2.06
N PRO A 337 -26.53 3.99 0.94
CA PRO A 337 -25.80 3.14 0.00
C PRO A 337 -24.59 2.50 0.69
N LEU A 338 -24.52 1.17 0.66
CA LEU A 338 -23.29 0.44 0.99
C LEU A 338 -22.29 0.69 -0.14
N ASP A 339 -21.28 1.52 0.15
CA ASP A 339 -20.26 1.95 -0.81
C ASP A 339 -19.20 0.83 -1.05
N PRO A 340 -19.04 0.36 -2.31
CA PRO A 340 -18.03 -0.58 -2.80
C PRO A 340 -16.57 -0.35 -2.44
N THR A 341 -16.21 0.89 -2.09
CA THR A 341 -14.80 1.30 -1.97
C THR A 341 -14.04 0.71 -0.78
N ALA A 342 -14.65 -0.24 -0.05
CA ALA A 342 -14.00 -1.02 1.01
C ALA A 342 -13.16 -2.22 0.50
N SER A 343 -12.92 -2.35 -0.81
CA SER A 343 -11.92 -3.28 -1.35
C SER A 343 -10.52 -2.72 -1.05
N GLY A 344 -10.08 -2.93 0.19
CA GLY A 344 -8.80 -2.51 0.71
C GLY A 344 -7.66 -2.98 -0.18
N GLY A 345 -6.91 -2.03 -0.72
CA GLY A 345 -5.50 -2.26 -0.96
C GLY A 345 -4.93 -2.87 0.33
N GLY A 346 -4.14 -3.92 0.21
CA GLY A 346 -3.59 -4.67 1.34
C GLY A 346 -2.82 -3.75 2.28
N THR A 347 -3.55 -3.14 3.20
CA THR A 347 -3.05 -2.27 4.24
C THR A 347 -3.54 -2.91 5.51
N TYR A 348 -2.55 -3.28 6.31
CA TYR A 348 -2.71 -3.50 7.74
C TYR A 348 -3.83 -2.60 8.27
N SER A 349 -4.95 -3.19 8.71
CA SER A 349 -5.92 -2.46 9.52
C SER A 349 -5.20 -2.11 10.81
N PRO A 350 -4.85 -0.83 11.06
CA PRO A 350 -4.39 -0.47 12.39
C PRO A 350 -5.51 -0.79 13.39
N PRO A 351 -5.16 -1.14 14.65
CA PRO A 351 -6.15 -1.37 15.68
C PRO A 351 -7.14 -0.19 15.74
N GLN A 352 -8.42 -0.52 15.84
CA GLN A 352 -9.48 0.46 16.06
C GLN A 352 -9.13 1.28 17.31
N VAL A 353 -9.48 2.56 17.28
CA VAL A 353 -9.01 3.62 18.21
C VAL A 353 -9.38 3.36 19.68
N ASP A 354 -10.20 2.34 19.95
CA ASP A 354 -10.68 2.00 21.29
C ASP A 354 -9.94 0.82 21.96
N ASP A 355 -8.97 0.19 21.28
CA ASP A 355 -8.22 -0.98 21.79
C ASP A 355 -6.78 -0.66 22.26
N PHE A 356 -6.50 0.60 22.60
CA PHE A 356 -5.31 0.95 23.38
C PHE A 356 -5.63 0.82 24.87
N PRO A 357 -5.22 -0.25 25.57
CA PRO A 357 -5.22 -0.21 27.02
C PRO A 357 -4.25 0.88 27.45
N LEU A 358 -4.82 1.91 28.06
CA LEU A 358 -4.12 2.93 28.81
C LEU A 358 -3.39 2.23 29.96
N TYR A 359 -2.08 2.10 29.83
CA TYR A 359 -1.19 2.15 30.97
C TYR A 359 -0.36 3.44 30.88
#